data_AF-A0A317SLY0-F1
#
_entry.id   AF-A0A317SLY0-F1
#
_cell.length_a   1.000
_cell.length_b   1.000
_cell.length_c   1.000
_cell.angle_alpha   90.00
_cell.angle_beta   90.00
_cell.angle_gamma   90.00
#
_symmetry.space_group_name_H-M   'P 1'
#
loop_
_entity.id
_entity.type
_entity.pdbx_description
1 polymer ?
#
loop_
_entity_poly.entity_id
_entity_poly.type
_entity_poly.pdbx_seq_one_letter_code
_entity_poly.pdbx_strand_id
1 'polypeptide(L)'
;MATARRASLVLFRRANSPALLSSSIRRSPLHLLRQRPTPITATATTINTLQSLQSLRPFSSTPRFRNESLLHAERESDQVDVVIVGGGPAGLSAAIRLKQLANASNNADFRVLLLEKAGDMGAHILSGAVIEPSAINELLPDWNSPDNPSRFEGATPVTSDRMRFLTKSRAIPMPGPPQMNNLGIGLTTGNG
;
A
#
# COMPACT_ATOMS: atom_id res chain seq x y z
N MET A 1 4.32 -34.17 -42.33
CA MET A 1 4.15 -32.84 -42.96
C MET A 1 4.45 -31.78 -41.91
N ALA A 2 5.41 -30.91 -42.22
CA ALA A 2 5.85 -29.78 -41.40
C ALA A 2 4.69 -28.82 -41.09
N THR A 3 4.70 -28.08 -39.98
CA THR A 3 5.26 -26.71 -39.98
C THR A 3 5.52 -26.25 -38.56
N ALA A 4 6.79 -25.96 -38.28
CA ALA A 4 7.25 -25.24 -37.10
C ALA A 4 7.02 -23.74 -37.26
N ARG A 5 6.58 -23.06 -36.20
CA ARG A 5 6.80 -21.61 -36.02
C ARG A 5 7.27 -21.31 -34.60
N ARG A 6 8.51 -20.81 -34.55
CA ARG A 6 9.21 -20.17 -33.43
C ARG A 6 8.62 -18.79 -33.13
N ALA A 7 8.68 -18.37 -31.86
CA ALA A 7 9.12 -17.06 -31.35
C ALA A 7 8.80 -17.01 -29.84
N SER A 8 9.52 -16.35 -28.93
CA SER A 8 10.89 -15.83 -28.87
C SER A 8 11.16 -15.62 -27.38
N LEU A 9 12.22 -16.23 -26.87
CA LEU A 9 12.70 -16.11 -25.50
C LEU A 9 13.42 -14.76 -25.34
N VAL A 10 12.82 -13.81 -24.64
CA VAL A 10 13.48 -12.53 -24.32
C VAL A 10 14.38 -12.75 -23.10
N LEU A 11 15.67 -12.98 -23.38
CA LEU A 11 16.74 -13.09 -22.40
C LEU A 11 17.24 -11.69 -22.03
N PHE A 12 17.04 -11.26 -20.78
CA PHE A 12 17.54 -9.98 -20.27
C PHE A 12 19.07 -10.05 -20.11
N ARG A 13 19.80 -9.45 -21.06
CA ARG A 13 21.26 -9.40 -21.08
C ARG A 13 21.73 -8.20 -20.24
N ARG A 14 22.26 -8.49 -19.04
CA ARG A 14 22.93 -7.52 -18.16
C ARG A 14 24.22 -7.03 -18.86
N ALA A 15 24.24 -5.76 -19.26
CA ALA A 15 25.44 -5.12 -19.77
C ALA A 15 26.41 -4.87 -18.61
N ASN A 16 27.63 -5.37 -18.78
CA ASN A 16 28.78 -5.13 -17.92
C ASN A 16 29.89 -4.64 -18.86
N SER A 17 30.45 -3.45 -18.62
CA SER A 17 31.71 -2.98 -19.21
C SER A 17 32.26 -1.78 -18.42
N PRO A 18 33.58 -1.53 -18.47
CA PRO A 18 34.39 -1.23 -17.27
C PRO A 18 34.89 0.22 -17.13
N ALA A 19 35.35 0.53 -15.91
CA ALA A 19 36.45 1.42 -15.46
C ALA A 19 36.94 2.57 -16.39
N LEU A 20 37.17 3.81 -15.96
CA LEU A 20 38.17 4.31 -14.98
C LEU A 20 38.00 5.84 -14.81
N LEU A 21 38.27 6.38 -13.62
CA LEU A 21 38.88 7.72 -13.32
C LEU A 21 38.76 7.94 -11.80
N SER A 22 39.75 7.51 -11.01
CA SER A 22 40.87 8.32 -10.53
C SER A 22 40.46 9.63 -9.86
N SER A 23 40.38 9.61 -8.53
CA SER A 23 40.91 10.71 -7.71
C SER A 23 41.23 10.20 -6.30
N SER A 24 42.43 10.53 -5.88
CA SER A 24 43.14 10.05 -4.71
C SER A 24 42.62 10.70 -3.43
N ILE A 25 42.12 9.89 -2.49
CA ILE A 25 41.96 10.32 -1.09
C ILE A 25 42.75 9.36 -0.21
N ARG A 26 43.88 9.88 0.27
CA ARG A 26 44.83 9.29 1.21
C ARG A 26 44.11 9.02 2.55
N ARG A 27 43.94 7.74 2.93
CA ARG A 27 43.53 7.34 4.28
C ARG A 27 44.71 6.72 5.01
N SER A 28 45.08 7.31 6.14
CA SER A 28 46.07 6.79 7.08
C SER A 28 45.51 5.59 7.87
N PRO A 29 46.34 4.59 8.21
CA PRO A 29 45.93 3.48 9.06
C PRO A 29 46.12 3.86 10.53
N LEU A 30 45.01 4.05 11.26
CA LEU A 30 45.05 4.05 12.73
C LEU A 30 44.86 2.61 13.21
N HIS A 31 45.96 2.01 13.67
CA HIS A 31 45.97 0.76 14.42
C HIS A 31 45.28 0.99 15.77
N LEU A 32 44.11 0.38 15.99
CA LEU A 32 43.53 0.23 17.32
C LEU A 32 43.76 -1.19 17.80
N LEU A 33 44.61 -1.35 18.82
CA LEU A 33 44.93 -2.62 19.44
C LEU A 33 43.67 -3.28 20.03
N ARG A 34 43.44 -4.52 19.63
CA ARG A 34 42.55 -5.48 20.26
C ARG A 34 43.08 -5.84 21.65
N GLN A 35 42.58 -5.20 22.69
CA GLN A 35 42.84 -5.61 24.07
C GLN A 35 41.86 -6.71 24.48
N ARG A 36 42.43 -7.83 24.95
CA ARG A 36 41.70 -8.95 25.54
C ARG A 36 41.32 -8.59 26.98
N PRO A 37 40.08 -8.78 27.43
CA PRO A 37 39.74 -8.58 28.83
C PRO A 37 40.30 -9.72 29.70
N THR A 38 40.91 -9.36 30.83
CA THR A 38 41.34 -10.24 31.91
C THR A 38 40.14 -10.70 32.76
N PRO A 39 40.22 -11.86 33.44
CA PRO A 39 39.12 -12.36 34.26
C PRO A 39 39.03 -11.58 35.57
N ILE A 40 37.86 -10.97 35.83
CA ILE A 40 37.52 -10.42 37.13
C ILE A 40 36.84 -11.51 37.93
N THR A 41 37.45 -11.90 39.05
CA THR A 41 36.92 -12.81 40.06
C THR A 41 35.60 -12.26 40.62
N ALA A 42 34.48 -12.91 40.30
CA ALA A 42 33.18 -12.57 40.83
C ALA A 42 33.03 -13.15 42.25
N THR A 43 32.99 -12.28 43.27
CA THR A 43 32.54 -12.65 44.61
C THR A 43 31.03 -12.85 44.58
N ALA A 44 30.58 -14.04 44.98
CA ALA A 44 29.17 -14.41 45.05
C ALA A 44 28.43 -13.59 46.13
N THR A 45 27.53 -12.71 45.69
CA THR A 45 26.51 -12.13 46.56
C THR A 45 25.17 -12.73 46.20
N THR A 46 24.65 -13.57 47.10
CA THR A 46 23.35 -14.22 47.03
C THR A 46 22.24 -13.16 46.96
N ILE A 47 21.62 -12.98 45.80
CA ILE A 47 20.36 -12.23 45.67
C ILE A 47 19.25 -13.25 45.50
N ASN A 48 18.40 -13.30 46.53
CA ASN A 48 17.25 -14.18 46.62
C ASN A 48 16.31 -14.02 45.42
N THR A 49 15.96 -15.17 44.87
CA THR A 49 14.83 -15.45 43.98
C THR A 49 13.55 -14.72 44.38
N LEU A 50 13.08 -13.85 43.50
CA LEU A 50 11.66 -13.69 43.24
C LEU A 50 11.45 -13.80 41.73
N GLN A 51 11.04 -14.99 41.31
CA GLN A 51 10.54 -15.25 39.97
C GLN A 51 9.25 -14.43 39.79
N SER A 52 9.36 -13.19 39.32
CA SER A 52 8.23 -12.57 38.64
C SER A 52 8.11 -13.22 37.27
N LEU A 53 7.54 -14.42 37.24
CA LEU A 53 6.88 -14.89 36.03
C LEU A 53 5.80 -13.84 35.76
N GLN A 54 6.11 -12.92 34.86
CA GLN A 54 5.09 -12.10 34.21
C GLN A 54 4.20 -13.10 33.49
N SER A 55 3.13 -13.48 34.18
CA SER A 55 2.02 -14.26 33.64
C SER A 55 1.60 -13.58 32.35
N LEU A 56 2.07 -14.09 31.21
CA LEU A 56 1.56 -13.74 29.90
C LEU A 56 0.08 -14.11 29.93
N ARG A 57 -0.79 -13.14 30.15
CA ARG A 57 -2.23 -13.34 30.05
C ARG A 57 -2.50 -13.53 28.55
N PRO A 58 -2.96 -14.70 28.09
CA PRO A 58 -3.36 -14.86 26.71
C PRO A 58 -4.48 -13.85 26.41
N PHE A 59 -4.37 -13.16 25.27
CA PHE A 59 -5.30 -12.12 24.81
C PHE A 59 -6.76 -12.62 24.69
N SER A 60 -6.99 -13.94 24.77
CA SER A 60 -8.32 -14.55 24.77
C SER A 60 -8.31 -15.82 25.60
N SER A 61 -9.21 -15.92 26.58
CA SER A 61 -9.46 -17.12 27.40
C SER A 61 -10.56 -18.01 26.82
N THR A 62 -11.20 -17.60 25.72
CA THR A 62 -12.17 -18.46 25.04
C THR A 62 -11.44 -19.66 24.43
N PRO A 63 -11.90 -20.90 24.68
CA PRO A 63 -11.40 -22.05 23.96
C PRO A 63 -11.72 -21.79 22.49
N ARG A 64 -10.70 -21.50 21.68
CA ARG A 64 -10.85 -21.57 20.23
C ARG A 64 -11.28 -23.00 19.97
N PHE A 65 -12.54 -23.19 19.57
CA PHE A 65 -13.02 -24.46 19.07
C PHE A 65 -12.25 -24.70 17.76
N ARG A 66 -11.03 -25.22 17.90
CA ARG A 66 -10.13 -25.51 16.80
C ARG A 66 -10.64 -26.81 16.23
N ASN A 67 -11.58 -26.68 15.31
CA ASN A 67 -12.02 -27.81 14.53
C ASN A 67 -10.85 -28.24 13.63
N GLU A 68 -10.04 -29.21 14.08
CA GLU A 68 -8.88 -29.76 13.36
C GLU A 68 -9.27 -30.24 11.94
N SER A 69 -10.51 -30.69 11.78
CA SER A 69 -11.09 -31.07 10.49
C SER A 69 -11.20 -29.88 9.51
N LEU A 70 -11.42 -28.65 10.00
CA LEU A 70 -11.43 -27.44 9.14
C LEU A 70 -10.03 -26.94 8.79
N LEU A 71 -9.01 -27.32 9.56
CA LEU A 71 -7.62 -27.01 9.23
C LEU A 71 -7.11 -27.88 8.08
N HIS A 72 -7.66 -29.09 7.93
CA HIS A 72 -7.31 -30.06 6.88
C HIS A 72 -8.39 -30.20 5.81
N ALA A 73 -9.42 -29.35 5.84
CA ALA A 73 -10.44 -29.33 4.80
C ALA A 73 -9.81 -28.93 3.47
N GLU A 74 -10.20 -29.64 2.40
CA GLU A 74 -9.83 -29.27 1.03
C GLU A 74 -10.34 -27.86 0.74
N ARG A 75 -9.45 -26.98 0.27
CA ARG A 75 -9.77 -25.60 -0.07
C ARG A 75 -10.20 -25.55 -1.53
N GLU A 76 -11.36 -24.97 -1.79
CA GLU A 76 -11.75 -24.62 -3.15
C GLU A 76 -10.67 -23.69 -3.74
N SER A 77 -10.22 -24.02 -4.95
CA SER A 77 -9.20 -23.28 -5.68
C SER A 77 -9.73 -22.91 -7.04
N ASP A 78 -9.42 -21.70 -7.48
CA ASP A 78 -9.89 -21.16 -8.75
C ASP A 78 -8.72 -20.54 -9.53
N GLN A 79 -8.79 -20.58 -10.86
CA GLN A 79 -7.72 -20.13 -11.75
C GLN A 79 -8.11 -18.82 -12.44
N VAL A 80 -7.27 -17.81 -12.26
CA VAL A 80 -7.46 -16.46 -12.80
C VAL A 80 -6.15 -15.90 -13.31
N ASP A 81 -6.21 -14.92 -14.21
CA ASP A 81 -5.02 -14.27 -14.75
C ASP A 81 -4.43 -13.28 -13.74
N VAL A 82 -5.29 -12.54 -13.05
CA VAL A 82 -4.89 -11.54 -12.05
C VAL A 82 -5.81 -11.59 -10.83
N VAL A 83 -5.21 -11.66 -9.64
CA VAL A 83 -5.89 -11.45 -8.36
C VAL A 83 -5.48 -10.09 -7.79
N ILE A 84 -6.45 -9.29 -7.39
CA ILE A 84 -6.27 -8.02 -6.70
C ILE A 84 -6.85 -8.16 -5.29
N VAL A 85 -6.04 -7.85 -4.28
CA VAL A 85 -6.46 -7.88 -2.87
C VAL A 85 -6.68 -6.46 -2.39
N GLY A 86 -7.92 -6.12 -2.07
CA GLY A 86 -8.39 -4.81 -1.63
C GLY A 86 -9.17 -4.08 -2.72
N GLY A 87 -10.47 -3.83 -2.47
CA GLY A 87 -11.39 -3.07 -3.30
C GLY A 87 -11.39 -1.56 -3.01
N GLY A 88 -10.24 -1.01 -2.60
CA GLY A 88 -10.05 0.44 -2.45
C GLY A 88 -9.85 1.14 -3.80
N PRO A 89 -9.63 2.47 -3.82
CA PRO A 89 -9.47 3.24 -5.05
C PRO A 89 -8.38 2.70 -5.98
N ALA A 90 -7.23 2.29 -5.43
CA ALA A 90 -6.14 1.73 -6.22
C ALA A 90 -6.49 0.36 -6.83
N GLY A 91 -7.10 -0.55 -6.05
CA GLY A 91 -7.45 -1.89 -6.51
C GLY A 91 -8.57 -1.89 -7.54
N LEU A 92 -9.60 -1.07 -7.32
CA LEU A 92 -10.66 -0.85 -8.30
C LEU A 92 -10.12 -0.22 -9.58
N SER A 93 -9.27 0.81 -9.50
CA SER A 93 -8.66 1.42 -10.68
C SER A 93 -7.84 0.42 -11.50
N ALA A 94 -7.05 -0.43 -10.84
CA ALA A 94 -6.30 -1.48 -11.51
C ALA A 94 -7.23 -2.50 -12.18
N ALA A 95 -8.28 -2.96 -11.50
CA ALA A 95 -9.24 -3.92 -12.04
C ALA A 95 -9.95 -3.38 -13.29
N ILE A 96 -10.45 -2.15 -13.21
CA ILE A 96 -11.10 -1.44 -14.31
C ILE A 96 -10.15 -1.33 -15.49
N ARG A 97 -8.92 -0.84 -15.25
CA ARG A 97 -7.95 -0.63 -16.34
C ARG A 97 -7.54 -1.93 -17.03
N LEU A 98 -7.34 -2.99 -16.26
CA LEU A 98 -7.01 -4.31 -16.81
C LEU A 98 -8.14 -4.84 -17.70
N LYS A 99 -9.40 -4.72 -17.28
CA LYS A 99 -10.53 -5.15 -18.12
C LYS A 99 -10.72 -4.28 -19.36
N GLN A 100 -10.49 -2.96 -19.27
CA GLN A 100 -10.48 -2.09 -20.45
C GLN A 100 -9.43 -2.53 -21.48
N LEU A 101 -8.20 -2.83 -21.04
CA LEU A 101 -7.12 -3.29 -21.93
C LEU A 101 -7.40 -4.67 -22.54
N ALA A 102 -7.97 -5.58 -21.76
CA ALA A 102 -8.38 -6.89 -22.24
C ALA A 102 -9.47 -6.77 -23.32
N ASN A 103 -10.49 -5.94 -23.07
CA ASN A 103 -11.57 -5.69 -24.03
C ASN A 103 -11.03 -5.02 -25.31
N ALA A 104 -10.12 -4.04 -25.19
CA ALA A 104 -9.47 -3.40 -26.33
C ALA A 104 -8.63 -4.37 -27.17
N SER A 105 -8.07 -5.41 -26.54
CA SER A 105 -7.31 -6.49 -27.19
C SER A 105 -8.20 -7.65 -27.65
N ASN A 106 -9.53 -7.51 -27.55
CA ASN A 106 -10.52 -8.54 -27.85
C ASN A 106 -10.30 -9.86 -27.09
N ASN A 107 -9.77 -9.77 -25.86
CA ASN A 107 -9.54 -10.89 -24.96
C ASN A 107 -10.61 -10.90 -23.85
N ALA A 108 -11.81 -11.35 -24.21
CA ALA A 108 -12.94 -11.40 -23.28
C ALA A 108 -12.71 -12.38 -22.10
N ASP A 109 -11.91 -13.41 -22.33
CA ASP A 109 -11.66 -14.51 -21.37
C ASP A 109 -10.71 -14.11 -20.23
N PHE A 110 -10.07 -12.93 -20.31
CA PHE A 110 -9.20 -12.43 -19.26
C PHE A 110 -9.94 -12.23 -17.93
N ARG A 111 -9.61 -13.05 -16.93
CA ARG A 111 -10.23 -13.06 -15.60
C ARG A 111 -9.42 -12.22 -14.61
N VAL A 112 -10.08 -11.20 -14.09
CA VAL A 112 -9.62 -10.40 -12.96
C VAL A 112 -10.49 -10.71 -11.76
N LEU A 113 -9.88 -11.20 -10.68
CA LEU A 113 -10.55 -11.42 -9.39
C LEU A 113 -10.18 -10.30 -8.43
N LEU A 114 -11.19 -9.59 -7.91
CA LEU A 114 -11.03 -8.55 -6.89
C LEU A 114 -11.59 -9.06 -5.57
N LEU A 115 -10.76 -9.07 -4.53
CA LEU A 115 -11.14 -9.51 -3.19
C LEU A 115 -11.22 -8.31 -2.25
N GLU A 116 -12.37 -8.09 -1.63
CA GLU A 116 -12.57 -7.04 -0.63
C GLU A 116 -13.10 -7.66 0.67
N LYS A 117 -12.61 -7.18 1.82
CA LYS A 117 -13.01 -7.69 3.14
C LYS A 117 -14.37 -7.15 3.58
N ALA A 118 -14.73 -5.96 3.09
CA ALA A 118 -15.99 -5.32 3.42
C ALA A 118 -17.20 -6.15 2.93
N GLY A 119 -18.31 -6.06 3.66
CA GLY A 119 -19.58 -6.68 3.23
C GLY A 119 -20.12 -6.07 1.93
N ASP A 120 -19.85 -4.78 1.73
CA ASP A 120 -20.15 -4.03 0.52
C ASP A 120 -18.91 -3.25 0.06
N MET A 121 -18.81 -3.01 -1.24
CA MET A 121 -17.73 -2.19 -1.80
C MET A 121 -17.72 -0.80 -1.16
N GLY A 122 -16.59 -0.42 -0.60
CA GLY A 122 -16.42 0.88 0.05
C GLY A 122 -16.81 0.95 1.54
N ALA A 123 -17.40 -0.10 2.14
CA ALA A 123 -17.81 -0.03 3.55
C ALA A 123 -16.63 0.02 4.56
N HIS A 124 -15.40 -0.24 4.12
CA HIS A 124 -14.17 0.00 4.89
C HIS A 124 -13.36 1.23 4.42
N ILE A 125 -13.88 2.04 3.50
CA ILE A 125 -13.22 3.27 3.06
C ILE A 125 -13.63 4.41 4.01
N LEU A 126 -12.64 5.07 4.62
CA LEU A 126 -12.81 6.27 5.43
C LEU A 126 -11.80 7.32 4.98
N SER A 127 -12.28 8.50 4.58
CA SER A 127 -11.44 9.63 4.17
C SER A 127 -12.18 10.95 4.37
N GLY A 128 -11.45 12.04 4.63
CA GLY A 128 -11.97 13.40 4.52
C GLY A 128 -12.14 13.88 3.07
N ALA A 129 -11.64 13.09 2.12
CA ALA A 129 -11.89 13.11 0.68
C ALA A 129 -11.83 14.50 0.01
N VAL A 130 -10.64 15.09 -0.05
CA VAL A 130 -10.31 16.12 -1.05
C VAL A 130 -9.43 15.46 -2.11
N ILE A 131 -9.93 15.35 -3.33
CA ILE A 131 -9.32 14.54 -4.40
C ILE A 131 -9.08 15.40 -5.63
N GLU A 132 -7.91 15.25 -6.26
CA GLU A 132 -7.64 15.79 -7.59
C GLU A 132 -8.23 14.83 -8.66
N PRO A 133 -9.09 15.32 -9.58
CA PRO A 133 -9.84 14.45 -10.47
C PRO A 133 -9.01 13.94 -11.68
N SER A 134 -7.75 14.33 -11.83
CA SER A 134 -6.93 13.96 -12.99
C SER A 134 -6.89 12.45 -13.24
N ALA A 135 -6.66 11.66 -12.20
CA ALA A 135 -6.60 10.20 -12.31
C ALA A 135 -7.95 9.54 -12.66
N ILE A 136 -9.07 10.05 -12.13
CA ILE A 136 -10.40 9.50 -12.44
C ILE A 136 -10.85 9.94 -13.84
N ASN A 137 -10.50 11.15 -14.28
CA ASN A 137 -10.74 11.62 -15.64
C ASN A 137 -9.97 10.77 -16.67
N GLU A 138 -8.75 10.32 -16.34
CA GLU A 138 -8.00 9.40 -17.20
C GLU A 138 -8.66 8.02 -17.26
N LEU A 139 -9.09 7.49 -16.11
CA LEU A 139 -9.63 6.14 -16.01
C LEU A 139 -11.05 6.02 -16.58
N LEU A 140 -11.90 7.02 -16.32
CA LEU A 140 -13.33 7.07 -16.64
C LEU A 140 -13.69 8.49 -17.12
N PRO A 141 -13.49 8.83 -18.40
CA PRO A 141 -13.61 10.21 -18.88
C PRO A 141 -14.98 10.88 -18.68
N ASP A 142 -16.06 10.10 -18.59
CA ASP A 142 -17.46 10.54 -18.50
C ASP A 142 -18.07 10.33 -17.11
N TRP A 143 -17.26 10.06 -16.07
CA TRP A 143 -17.72 9.67 -14.73
C TRP A 143 -18.65 10.68 -14.02
N ASN A 144 -18.56 11.97 -14.35
CA ASN A 144 -19.39 13.05 -13.79
C ASN A 144 -20.21 13.78 -14.89
N SER A 145 -20.26 13.24 -16.11
CA SER A 145 -21.04 13.86 -17.18
C SER A 145 -22.55 13.78 -16.89
N PRO A 146 -23.36 14.82 -17.15
CA PRO A 146 -24.82 14.75 -17.04
C PRO A 146 -25.45 13.68 -17.93
N ASP A 147 -24.79 13.31 -19.02
CA ASP A 147 -25.28 12.31 -19.98
C ASP A 147 -25.01 10.87 -19.53
N ASN A 148 -24.21 10.67 -18.48
CA ASN A 148 -23.90 9.34 -17.96
C ASN A 148 -24.95 8.92 -16.90
N PRO A 149 -25.78 7.89 -17.15
CA PRO A 149 -26.82 7.46 -16.22
C PRO A 149 -26.26 6.89 -14.91
N SER A 150 -24.98 6.51 -14.88
CA SER A 150 -24.27 6.02 -13.70
C SER A 150 -23.28 7.06 -13.15
N ARG A 151 -23.48 8.35 -13.48
CA ARG A 151 -22.62 9.44 -13.00
C ARG A 151 -22.56 9.50 -11.49
N PHE A 152 -21.41 9.95 -10.97
CA PHE A 152 -21.28 10.27 -9.55
C PHE A 152 -21.76 11.70 -9.28
N GLU A 153 -22.87 11.84 -8.55
CA GLU A 153 -23.49 13.15 -8.30
C GLU A 153 -22.94 13.87 -7.06
N GLY A 154 -22.21 13.17 -6.19
CA GLY A 154 -21.75 13.68 -4.90
C GLY A 154 -20.45 14.50 -4.95
N ALA A 155 -19.99 14.92 -6.14
CA ALA A 155 -18.74 15.65 -6.30
C ALA A 155 -18.97 17.17 -6.24
N THR A 156 -18.34 17.83 -5.26
CA THR A 156 -18.44 19.27 -5.05
C THR A 156 -17.06 19.92 -5.26
N PRO A 157 -16.93 20.95 -6.12
CA PRO A 157 -15.65 21.62 -6.33
C PRO A 157 -15.20 22.42 -5.10
N VAL A 158 -13.90 22.38 -4.80
CA VAL A 158 -13.32 23.17 -3.70
C VAL A 158 -13.24 24.65 -4.10
N THR A 159 -13.92 25.50 -3.33
CA THR A 159 -14.00 26.96 -3.57
C THR A 159 -13.09 27.79 -2.68
N SER A 160 -12.74 27.31 -1.48
CA SER A 160 -11.86 28.01 -0.55
C SER A 160 -11.13 27.03 0.37
N ASP A 161 -9.85 27.30 0.63
CA ASP A 161 -9.04 26.56 1.61
C ASP A 161 -8.61 27.48 2.75
N ARG A 162 -8.59 26.94 3.98
CA ARG A 162 -8.17 27.68 5.18
C ARG A 162 -7.33 26.81 6.09
N MET A 163 -6.11 27.26 6.38
CA MET A 163 -5.27 26.67 7.41
C MET A 163 -5.37 27.48 8.70
N ARG A 164 -5.55 26.80 9.83
CA ARG A 164 -5.64 27.45 11.15
C ARG A 164 -4.81 26.69 12.18
N PHE A 165 -4.14 27.45 13.03
CA PHE A 165 -3.48 26.95 14.22
C PHE A 165 -4.46 27.01 15.40
N LEU A 166 -4.71 25.86 16.04
CA LEU A 166 -5.69 25.76 17.13
C LEU A 166 -4.99 25.83 18.49
N THR A 167 -5.53 26.67 19.37
CA THR A 167 -5.22 26.70 20.81
C THR A 167 -6.46 26.26 21.59
N LYS A 168 -6.35 26.09 22.91
CA LYS A 168 -7.50 25.69 23.76
C LYS A 168 -8.73 26.59 23.57
N SER A 169 -8.56 27.89 23.30
CA SER A 169 -9.65 28.86 23.22
C SER A 169 -9.71 29.68 21.93
N ARG A 170 -8.76 29.52 21.00
CA ARG A 170 -8.66 30.35 19.78
C ARG A 170 -8.24 29.54 18.57
N ALA A 171 -8.68 29.98 17.39
CA ALA A 171 -8.20 29.52 16.10
C ALA A 171 -7.51 30.68 15.37
N ILE A 172 -6.21 30.57 15.12
CA ILE A 172 -5.37 31.62 14.54
C ILE A 172 -5.18 31.29 13.05
N PRO A 173 -5.60 32.17 12.11
CA PRO A 173 -5.35 31.97 10.68
C PRO A 173 -3.85 31.91 10.37
N MET A 174 -3.45 31.01 9.49
CA MET A 174 -2.07 30.90 9.00
C MET A 174 -2.08 30.72 7.48
N PRO A 175 -1.11 31.30 6.75
CA PRO A 175 -0.94 30.97 5.33
C PRO A 175 -0.68 29.47 5.16
N GLY A 176 -1.44 28.82 4.29
CA GLY A 176 -1.22 27.42 3.94
C GLY A 176 0.04 27.24 3.08
N PRO A 177 0.78 26.13 3.22
CA PRO A 177 1.89 25.83 2.32
C PRO A 177 1.36 25.59 0.89
N PRO A 178 2.15 25.85 -0.17
CA PRO A 178 1.72 25.71 -1.56
C PRO A 178 1.12 24.33 -1.91
N GLN A 179 1.61 23.28 -1.25
CA GLN A 179 1.17 21.89 -1.45
C GLN A 179 -0.24 21.61 -0.92
N MET A 180 -0.80 22.49 -0.09
CA MET A 180 -2.17 22.36 0.46
C MET A 180 -3.18 23.24 -0.28
N ASN A 181 -2.85 23.71 -1.48
CA ASN A 181 -3.76 24.50 -2.30
C ASN A 181 -4.60 23.59 -3.20
N ASN A 182 -5.87 23.42 -2.86
CA ASN A 182 -6.84 22.63 -3.62
C ASN A 182 -7.77 23.50 -4.48
N LEU A 183 -7.60 24.82 -4.45
CA LEU A 183 -8.42 25.76 -5.21
C LEU A 183 -8.38 25.46 -6.71
N GLY A 184 -9.57 25.18 -7.28
CA GLY A 184 -9.73 24.93 -8.71
C GLY A 184 -9.28 23.54 -9.19
N ILE A 185 -8.71 22.71 -8.32
CA ILE A 185 -8.24 21.35 -8.65
C ILE A 185 -8.90 20.27 -7.79
N GLY A 186 -9.33 20.59 -6.57
CA GLY A 186 -9.89 19.62 -5.63
C GLY A 186 -11.40 19.44 -5.82
N LEU A 187 -11.86 18.19 -5.67
CA LEU A 187 -13.25 17.82 -5.45
C LEU A 187 -13.40 17.24 -4.04
N THR A 188 -14.51 17.53 -3.39
CA THR A 188 -14.90 16.96 -2.09
C THR A 188 -16.25 16.27 -2.17
N THR A 189 -16.53 15.38 -1.22
CA THR A 189 -17.84 14.73 -1.07
C THR A 189 -18.61 15.42 0.05
N GLY A 190 -19.75 16.02 -0.28
CA GLY A 190 -20.57 16.73 0.68
C GLY A 190 -21.48 17.78 0.05
N ASN A 191 -22.61 18.04 0.70
CA ASN A 191 -23.45 19.20 0.39
C ASN A 191 -22.64 20.46 0.74
N GLY A 192 -22.44 21.33 -0.26
CA GLY A 192 -21.60 22.53 -0.17
C GLY A 192 -21.91 23.47 1.00
#